data_AF-A0A9D7F4K6-F1
#
_entry.id   AF-A0A9D7F4K6-F1
#
_cell.length_a   1.000
_cell.length_b   1.000
_cell.length_c   1.000
_cell.angle_alpha   90.00
_cell.angle_beta   90.00
_cell.angle_gamma   90.00
#
_symmetry.space_group_name_H-M   'P 1'
#
loop_
_entity.id
_entity.type
_entity.pdbx_description
1 polymer ?
#
loop_
_entity_poly.entity_id
_entity_poly.type
_entity_poly.pdbx_seq_one_letter_code
_entity_poly.pdbx_strand_id
1 'polypeptide(L)'
;MFDVWENGTLKYPALELEAGGPYQSKNLATVLQAFSVLRMTWPAVRWNEEQLREGLKNLKKKTYFIGRWQQLGERPIILCDSAHNPDGLETIREQLLAMPYRKLHLVLGFSADKEIGKLLAYFPKDGIYYFAKANIPRGMEAHTLKEKAEASGLKGRAYASVRNAFRAAKRHAAPEDVIFVGGSIFVVGEVL
;
A
#
# COMPACT_ATOMS: atom_id res chain seq x y z
N MET A 1 -9.71 -1.21 -14.47
CA MET A 1 -10.76 -0.42 -15.14
C MET A 1 -12.00 -0.43 -14.26
N PHE A 2 -12.77 0.66 -14.27
CA PHE A 2 -13.98 0.81 -13.47
C PHE A 2 -15.14 1.24 -14.36
N ASP A 3 -16.29 0.57 -14.23
CA ASP A 3 -17.55 1.11 -14.74
C ASP A 3 -18.20 1.94 -13.64
N VAL A 4 -18.44 3.22 -13.93
CA VAL A 4 -19.02 4.15 -12.96
C VAL A 4 -20.47 4.42 -13.30
N TRP A 5 -21.34 4.14 -12.33
CA TRP A 5 -22.78 4.32 -12.42
C TRP A 5 -23.21 5.51 -11.59
N GLU A 6 -24.11 6.32 -12.13
CA GLU A 6 -24.75 7.43 -11.44
C GLU A 6 -26.27 7.29 -11.58
N ASN A 7 -26.98 7.16 -10.46
CA ASN A 7 -28.44 6.99 -10.41
C ASN A 7 -28.95 5.89 -11.36
N GLY A 8 -28.25 4.75 -11.42
CA GLY A 8 -28.61 3.61 -12.28
C GLY A 8 -28.21 3.75 -13.75
N THR A 9 -27.60 4.86 -14.16
CA THR A 9 -27.11 5.08 -15.53
C THR A 9 -25.59 4.90 -15.58
N LEU A 10 -25.09 4.16 -16.58
CA LEU A 10 -23.66 4.04 -16.83
C LEU A 10 -23.12 5.40 -17.32
N LYS A 11 -22.36 6.08 -16.47
CA LYS A 11 -21.85 7.43 -16.73
C LYS A 11 -20.44 7.41 -17.34
N TYR A 12 -19.54 6.65 -16.74
CA TYR A 12 -18.18 6.47 -17.26
C TYR A 12 -17.91 4.99 -17.49
N PRO A 13 -18.01 4.50 -18.75
CA PRO A 13 -17.59 3.14 -19.08
C PRO A 13 -16.07 3.03 -19.05
N ALA A 14 -15.57 1.87 -18.62
CA ALA A 14 -14.18 1.44 -18.72
C ALA A 14 -13.16 2.52 -18.28
N LEU A 15 -13.42 3.20 -17.17
CA LEU A 15 -12.55 4.25 -16.65
C LEU A 15 -11.23 3.63 -16.19
N GLU A 16 -10.15 3.99 -16.88
CA GLU A 16 -8.79 3.60 -16.52
C GLU A 16 -8.31 4.43 -15.32
N LEU A 17 -7.73 3.77 -14.32
CA LEU A 17 -7.11 4.40 -13.16
C LEU A 17 -5.74 3.77 -12.95
N GLU A 18 -4.70 4.57 -13.02
CA GLU A 18 -3.32 4.13 -12.76
C GLU A 18 -3.02 4.06 -11.26
N ALA A 19 -3.90 3.41 -10.50
CA ALA A 19 -3.70 3.14 -9.09
C ALA A 19 -4.34 1.81 -8.73
N GLY A 20 -3.57 0.99 -8.01
CA GLY A 20 -4.04 -0.26 -7.46
C GLY A 20 -4.59 -0.08 -6.05
N GLY A 21 -5.27 -1.11 -5.57
CA GLY A 21 -5.67 -1.23 -4.19
C GLY A 21 -7.18 -1.29 -3.98
N PRO A 22 -7.61 -1.95 -2.89
CA PRO A 22 -9.01 -2.22 -2.60
C PRO A 22 -9.84 -0.96 -2.29
N TYR A 23 -9.18 0.11 -1.86
CA TYR A 23 -9.81 1.38 -1.53
C TYR A 23 -10.03 2.29 -2.74
N GLN A 24 -9.50 1.95 -3.92
CA GLN A 24 -9.54 2.86 -5.06
C GLN A 24 -10.94 3.07 -5.64
N SER A 25 -11.85 2.10 -5.51
CA SER A 25 -13.25 2.30 -5.92
C SER A 25 -13.90 3.45 -5.15
N LYS A 26 -13.70 3.50 -3.82
CA LYS A 26 -14.20 4.58 -2.95
C LYS A 26 -13.49 5.90 -3.25
N ASN A 27 -12.16 5.88 -3.40
CA ASN A 27 -11.40 7.09 -3.74
C ASN A 27 -11.84 7.66 -5.08
N LEU A 28 -12.04 6.80 -6.09
CA LEU A 28 -12.49 7.21 -7.42
C LEU A 28 -13.88 7.84 -7.35
N ALA A 29 -14.82 7.26 -6.61
CA ALA A 29 -16.14 7.86 -6.40
C ALA A 29 -16.03 9.28 -5.79
N THR A 30 -15.19 9.46 -4.76
CA THR A 30 -14.94 10.77 -4.15
C THR A 30 -14.34 11.76 -5.14
N VAL A 31 -13.35 11.35 -5.93
CA VAL A 31 -12.71 12.20 -6.96
C VAL A 31 -13.73 12.63 -8.02
N LEU A 32 -14.58 11.71 -8.48
CA LEU A 32 -15.59 12.01 -9.50
C LEU A 32 -16.67 12.95 -8.97
N GLN A 33 -17.08 12.79 -7.71
CA GLN A 33 -18.00 13.72 -7.06
C GLN A 33 -17.36 15.10 -6.91
N ALA A 34 -16.10 15.17 -6.45
CA ALA A 34 -15.37 16.43 -6.34
C ALA A 34 -15.22 17.12 -7.70
N PHE A 35 -14.89 16.37 -8.75
CA PHE A 35 -14.81 16.86 -10.13
C PHE A 35 -16.15 17.43 -10.61
N SER A 36 -17.26 16.75 -10.31
CA SER A 36 -18.60 17.24 -10.65
C SER A 36 -18.92 18.57 -9.94
N VAL A 37 -18.63 18.66 -8.64
CA VAL A 37 -18.87 19.89 -7.85
C VAL A 37 -17.97 21.03 -8.35
N LEU A 38 -16.69 20.78 -8.60
CA LEU A 38 -15.76 21.80 -9.12
C LEU A 38 -16.18 22.35 -10.48
N ARG A 39 -16.72 21.50 -11.37
CA ARG A 39 -17.29 21.95 -12.64
C ARG A 39 -18.47 22.90 -12.46
N MET A 40 -19.29 22.69 -11.42
CA MET A 40 -20.43 23.55 -11.12
C MET A 40 -20.01 24.85 -10.45
N THR A 41 -19.03 24.81 -9.54
CA THR A 41 -18.66 25.97 -8.71
C THR A 41 -17.55 26.83 -9.33
N TRP A 42 -16.77 26.30 -10.27
CA TRP A 42 -15.67 27.01 -10.92
C TRP A 42 -15.78 27.01 -12.45
N PRO A 43 -16.77 27.73 -13.03
CA PRO A 43 -17.07 27.68 -14.47
C PRO A 43 -15.96 28.27 -15.36
N ALA A 44 -15.06 29.08 -14.80
CA ALA A 44 -13.91 29.62 -15.52
C ALA A 44 -12.89 28.55 -15.94
N VAL A 45 -12.86 27.39 -15.26
CA VAL A 45 -12.00 26.28 -15.65
C VAL A 45 -12.84 25.28 -16.44
N ARG A 46 -12.46 25.08 -17.71
CA ARG A 46 -13.13 24.11 -18.58
C ARG A 46 -12.55 22.72 -18.37
N TRP A 47 -13.11 21.98 -17.41
CA TRP A 47 -12.81 20.57 -17.23
C TRP A 47 -13.73 19.72 -18.12
N ASN A 48 -13.17 18.87 -18.95
CA ASN A 48 -13.93 17.91 -19.76
C ASN A 48 -13.62 16.45 -19.36
N GLU A 49 -14.41 15.50 -19.87
CA GLU A 49 -14.24 14.08 -19.55
C GLU A 49 -12.91 13.51 -20.08
N GLU A 50 -12.44 13.98 -21.24
CA GLU A 50 -11.16 13.55 -21.82
C GLU A 50 -10.00 13.85 -20.87
N GLN A 51 -9.96 15.05 -20.30
CA GLN A 51 -8.96 15.47 -19.31
C GLN A 51 -9.06 14.66 -18.01
N LEU A 52 -10.27 14.33 -17.57
CA LEU A 52 -10.49 13.46 -16.41
C LEU A 52 -9.90 12.06 -16.67
N ARG A 53 -10.23 11.45 -17.81
CA ARG A 53 -9.75 10.12 -18.21
C ARG A 53 -8.22 10.11 -18.33
N GLU A 54 -7.66 11.09 -19.02
CA GLU A 54 -6.22 11.27 -19.18
C GLU A 54 -5.51 11.50 -17.83
N GLY A 55 -6.13 12.26 -16.93
CA GLY A 55 -5.66 12.49 -15.57
C GLY A 55 -5.58 11.21 -14.74
N LEU A 56 -6.66 10.42 -14.72
CA LEU A 56 -6.74 9.18 -13.95
C LEU A 56 -5.84 8.06 -14.53
N LYS A 57 -5.78 7.96 -15.86
CA LYS A 57 -4.93 6.99 -16.59
C LYS A 57 -3.44 7.26 -16.43
N ASN A 58 -3.04 8.50 -16.18
CA ASN A 58 -1.63 8.88 -16.01
C ASN A 58 -1.37 9.46 -14.62
N LEU A 59 -2.16 9.04 -13.62
CA LEU A 59 -2.13 9.59 -12.27
C LEU A 59 -0.73 9.56 -11.68
N LYS A 60 0.00 8.44 -11.80
CA LYS A 60 1.35 8.32 -11.22
C LYS A 60 2.31 9.28 -11.90
N LYS A 61 2.28 9.35 -13.23
CA LYS A 61 3.13 10.24 -14.02
C LYS A 61 2.85 11.72 -13.72
N LYS A 62 1.58 12.09 -13.52
CA LYS A 62 1.16 13.48 -13.32
C LYS A 62 1.33 13.98 -11.89
N THR A 63 1.18 13.12 -10.89
CA THR A 63 1.13 13.55 -9.48
C THR A 63 2.13 12.84 -8.57
N TYR A 64 2.98 11.96 -9.12
CA TYR A 64 3.90 11.13 -8.35
C TYR A 64 3.19 10.26 -7.29
N PHE A 65 1.99 9.76 -7.61
CA PHE A 65 1.19 8.93 -6.71
C PHE A 65 1.79 7.51 -6.59
N ILE A 66 2.65 7.32 -5.59
CA ILE A 66 3.39 6.07 -5.36
C ILE A 66 3.20 5.57 -3.91
N GLY A 67 3.55 4.30 -3.67
CA GLY A 67 3.52 3.69 -2.35
C GLY A 67 2.11 3.37 -1.81
N ARG A 68 1.15 3.16 -2.71
CA ARG A 68 -0.26 2.82 -2.43
C ARG A 68 -0.62 1.57 -3.23
N TRP A 69 -0.70 0.42 -2.54
CA TRP A 69 -0.86 -0.93 -3.09
C TRP A 69 -0.12 -1.11 -4.42
N GLN A 70 1.17 -0.76 -4.41
CA GLN A 70 1.98 -0.65 -5.61
C GLN A 70 2.78 -1.92 -5.80
N GLN A 71 2.63 -2.54 -6.98
CA GLN A 71 3.43 -3.67 -7.38
C GLN A 71 4.80 -3.21 -7.92
N LEU A 72 5.86 -3.84 -7.43
CA LEU A 72 7.26 -3.57 -7.75
C LEU A 72 7.94 -4.74 -8.49
N GLY A 73 7.32 -5.91 -8.49
CA GLY A 73 7.85 -7.13 -9.11
C GLY A 73 6.78 -8.19 -9.30
N GLU A 74 7.02 -9.12 -10.22
CA GLU A 74 6.04 -10.14 -10.65
C GLU A 74 6.38 -11.57 -10.21
N ARG A 75 7.68 -11.93 -10.10
CA ARG A 75 8.13 -13.26 -9.70
C ARG A 75 9.36 -13.19 -8.79
N PRO A 76 9.20 -13.22 -7.44
CA PRO A 76 7.93 -13.22 -6.70
C PRO A 76 7.11 -11.94 -6.94
N ILE A 77 5.82 -11.99 -6.62
CA ILE A 77 5.02 -10.76 -6.53
C ILE A 77 5.58 -9.90 -5.40
N ILE A 78 5.91 -8.65 -5.69
CA ILE A 78 6.39 -7.68 -4.69
C ILE A 78 5.41 -6.53 -4.63
N LEU A 79 4.84 -6.27 -3.46
CA LEU A 79 3.89 -5.20 -3.19
C LEU A 79 4.43 -4.25 -2.11
N CYS A 80 4.08 -2.97 -2.20
CA CYS A 80 4.27 -2.03 -1.11
C CYS A 80 3.03 -1.17 -0.84
N ASP A 81 2.81 -0.85 0.44
CA ASP A 81 1.76 0.10 0.86
C ASP A 81 2.17 0.88 2.11
N SER A 82 1.87 2.17 2.11
CA SER A 82 2.16 3.14 3.17
C SER A 82 1.11 3.22 4.29
N ALA A 83 0.08 2.36 4.23
CA ALA A 83 -0.90 2.17 5.29
C ALA A 83 -0.19 1.92 6.63
N HIS A 84 -0.67 2.64 7.64
CA HIS A 84 -0.01 2.70 8.93
C HIS A 84 -0.97 3.00 10.08
N ASN A 85 -2.27 2.91 9.79
CA ASN A 85 -3.41 3.07 10.68
C ASN A 85 -4.27 1.80 10.62
N PRO A 86 -5.14 1.55 11.62
CA PRO A 86 -5.99 0.37 11.68
C PRO A 86 -6.78 0.08 10.39
N ASP A 87 -7.55 1.05 9.90
CA ASP A 87 -8.43 0.85 8.73
C ASP A 87 -7.66 0.46 7.47
N GLY A 88 -6.53 1.13 7.23
CA GLY A 88 -5.65 0.81 6.12
C GLY A 88 -5.03 -0.57 6.28
N LEU A 89 -4.55 -0.92 7.47
CA LEU A 89 -3.94 -2.23 7.72
C LEU A 89 -4.92 -3.39 7.64
N GLU A 90 -6.17 -3.22 8.09
CA GLU A 90 -7.21 -4.25 7.94
C GLU A 90 -7.48 -4.51 6.46
N THR A 91 -7.64 -3.43 5.69
CA THR A 91 -7.84 -3.51 4.25
C THR A 91 -6.67 -4.22 3.53
N ILE A 92 -5.43 -3.93 3.94
CA ILE A 92 -4.22 -4.58 3.43
C ILE A 92 -4.18 -6.07 3.79
N ARG A 93 -4.51 -6.40 5.04
CA ARG A 93 -4.58 -7.76 5.54
C ARG A 93 -5.57 -8.59 4.73
N GLU A 94 -6.80 -8.09 4.53
CA GLU A 94 -7.83 -8.77 3.74
C GLU A 94 -7.33 -9.08 2.33
N GLN A 95 -6.69 -8.11 1.67
CA GLN A 95 -6.14 -8.31 0.33
C GLN A 95 -5.00 -9.30 0.29
N LEU A 96 -4.04 -9.20 1.23
CA LEU A 96 -2.94 -10.17 1.29
C LEU A 96 -3.50 -11.58 1.46
N LEU A 97 -4.40 -11.80 2.41
CA LEU A 97 -4.99 -13.13 2.68
C LEU A 97 -5.84 -13.67 1.52
N ALA A 98 -6.36 -12.80 0.65
CA ALA A 98 -7.10 -13.22 -0.54
C ALA A 98 -6.17 -13.60 -1.72
N MET A 99 -4.89 -13.24 -1.67
CA MET A 99 -3.96 -13.57 -2.75
C MET A 99 -3.49 -15.02 -2.68
N PRO A 100 -3.37 -15.71 -3.83
CA PRO A 100 -2.70 -17.00 -3.86
C PRO A 100 -1.20 -16.80 -3.66
N TYR A 101 -0.64 -17.39 -2.61
CA TYR A 101 0.80 -17.46 -2.39
C TYR A 101 1.18 -18.75 -1.69
N ARG A 102 2.42 -19.20 -1.92
CA ARG A 102 3.00 -20.30 -1.15
C ARG A 102 3.51 -19.84 0.21
N LYS A 103 4.23 -18.72 0.25
CA LYS A 103 4.67 -18.03 1.49
C LYS A 103 4.52 -16.53 1.35
N LEU A 104 4.26 -15.86 2.48
CA LEU A 104 4.21 -14.41 2.58
C LEU A 104 5.42 -13.89 3.38
N HIS A 105 6.23 -13.06 2.72
CA HIS A 105 7.37 -12.38 3.30
C HIS A 105 7.00 -10.92 3.59
N LEU A 106 7.16 -10.45 4.83
CA LEU A 106 6.77 -9.10 5.23
C LEU A 106 7.97 -8.29 5.69
N VAL A 107 8.32 -7.25 4.94
CA VAL A 107 9.31 -6.24 5.33
C VAL A 107 8.58 -5.10 6.03
N LEU A 108 8.76 -5.00 7.35
CA LEU A 108 8.01 -4.05 8.18
C LEU A 108 8.93 -3.11 8.96
N GLY A 109 8.50 -1.87 9.06
CA GLY A 109 9.06 -0.87 9.95
C GLY A 109 8.01 0.16 10.34
N PHE A 110 8.13 0.70 11.55
CA PHE A 110 7.17 1.66 12.11
C PHE A 110 7.91 2.84 12.75
N SER A 111 7.19 3.95 12.89
CA SER A 111 7.65 5.06 13.72
C SER A 111 7.47 4.73 15.20
N ALA A 112 8.37 5.24 16.05
CA ALA A 112 8.42 4.92 17.49
C ALA A 112 7.25 5.53 18.30
N ASP A 113 6.60 6.56 17.77
CA ASP A 113 5.46 7.28 18.36
C ASP A 113 4.12 6.51 18.28
N LYS A 114 4.11 5.32 17.66
CA LYS A 114 2.88 4.54 17.45
C LYS A 114 2.67 3.47 18.50
N GLU A 115 1.40 3.22 18.82
CA GLU A 115 0.95 2.03 19.56
C GLU A 115 1.04 0.78 18.69
N ILE A 116 2.26 0.34 18.38
CA ILE A 116 2.48 -0.72 17.40
C ILE A 116 1.90 -2.08 17.82
N GLY A 117 1.70 -2.35 19.11
CA GLY A 117 1.13 -3.63 19.56
C GLY A 117 -0.23 -3.92 18.93
N LYS A 118 -1.08 -2.88 18.83
CA LYS A 118 -2.38 -2.96 18.15
C LYS A 118 -2.21 -3.13 16.64
N LEU A 119 -1.25 -2.43 16.04
CA LEU A 119 -0.99 -2.52 14.60
C LEU A 119 -0.44 -3.88 14.18
N LEU A 120 0.36 -4.54 15.03
CA LEU A 120 0.94 -5.86 14.76
C LEU A 120 -0.13 -6.97 14.73
N ALA A 121 -1.28 -6.76 15.36
CA ALA A 121 -2.40 -7.71 15.34
C ALA A 121 -2.99 -7.90 13.93
N TYR A 122 -2.84 -6.90 13.04
CA TYR A 122 -3.35 -6.96 11.66
C TYR A 122 -2.51 -7.84 10.73
N PHE A 123 -1.31 -8.28 11.13
CA PHE A 123 -0.46 -9.07 10.26
C PHE A 123 -0.58 -10.58 10.56
N PRO A 124 -0.52 -11.44 9.52
CA PRO A 124 -0.81 -12.86 9.63
C PRO A 124 0.30 -13.66 10.33
N LYS A 125 -0.06 -14.53 11.27
CA LYS A 125 0.90 -15.22 12.17
C LYS A 125 1.86 -16.17 11.45
N ASP A 126 1.46 -16.69 10.31
CA ASP A 126 2.22 -17.61 9.45
C ASP A 126 3.17 -16.89 8.47
N GLY A 127 3.21 -15.55 8.50
CA GLY A 127 4.15 -14.75 7.71
C GLY A 127 5.62 -14.88 8.16
N ILE A 128 6.54 -14.62 7.22
CA ILE A 128 7.99 -14.53 7.48
C ILE A 128 8.38 -13.06 7.57
N TYR A 129 8.80 -12.61 8.76
CA TYR A 129 8.99 -11.18 9.01
C TYR A 129 10.45 -10.71 8.93
N TYR A 130 10.62 -9.54 8.34
CA TYR A 130 11.89 -8.83 8.15
C TYR A 130 11.74 -7.43 8.74
N PHE A 131 12.10 -7.28 10.00
CA PHE A 131 11.96 -6.01 10.73
C PHE A 131 13.15 -5.10 10.47
N ALA A 132 12.88 -3.82 10.19
CA ALA A 132 13.91 -2.81 10.00
C ALA A 132 13.45 -1.45 10.51
N LYS A 133 14.43 -0.65 10.96
CA LYS A 133 14.23 0.76 11.25
C LYS A 133 14.28 1.54 9.95
N ALA A 134 13.28 2.39 9.71
CA ALA A 134 13.33 3.37 8.64
C ALA A 134 14.39 4.45 8.97
N ASN A 135 15.12 4.93 7.97
CA ASN A 135 16.20 5.91 8.10
C ASN A 135 15.68 7.33 8.36
N ILE A 136 15.00 7.49 9.50
CA ILE A 136 14.47 8.74 10.03
C ILE A 136 14.70 8.78 11.55
N PRO A 137 14.83 9.96 12.17
CA PRO A 137 15.07 10.08 13.61
C PRO A 137 14.02 9.37 14.48
N ARG A 138 12.75 9.41 14.05
CA ARG A 138 11.60 8.81 14.75
C ARG A 138 11.33 7.34 14.40
N GLY A 139 12.22 6.67 13.68
CA GLY A 139 12.06 5.26 13.32
C GLY A 139 12.26 4.37 14.55
N MET A 140 11.41 3.36 14.73
CA MET A 140 11.59 2.38 15.79
C MET A 140 12.79 1.46 15.51
N GLU A 141 13.60 1.19 16.53
CA GLU A 141 14.71 0.24 16.42
C GLU A 141 14.24 -1.16 16.00
N ALA A 142 14.99 -1.78 15.08
CA ALA A 142 14.59 -3.05 14.47
C ALA A 142 14.50 -4.19 15.50
N HIS A 143 15.39 -4.21 16.50
CA HIS A 143 15.35 -5.19 17.58
C HIS A 143 14.15 -4.98 18.50
N THR A 144 13.85 -3.73 18.88
CA THR A 144 12.64 -3.42 19.66
C THR A 144 11.36 -3.78 18.93
N LEU A 145 11.29 -3.54 17.61
CA LEU A 145 10.16 -3.94 16.78
C LEU A 145 10.02 -5.47 16.75
N LYS A 146 11.12 -6.21 16.58
CA LYS A 146 11.15 -7.67 16.61
C LYS A 146 10.60 -8.21 17.94
N GLU A 147 11.07 -7.71 19.08
CA GLU A 147 10.61 -8.17 20.40
C GLU A 147 9.11 -7.98 20.59
N LYS A 148 8.59 -6.80 20.22
CA LYS A 148 7.15 -6.51 20.29
C LYS A 148 6.33 -7.38 19.33
N ALA A 149 6.88 -7.67 18.16
CA ALA A 149 6.27 -8.56 17.18
C ALA A 149 6.25 -10.02 17.67
N GLU A 150 7.32 -10.49 18.30
CA GLU A 150 7.41 -11.82 18.91
C GLU A 150 6.39 -11.98 20.04
N ALA A 151 6.24 -10.97 20.90
CA ALA A 151 5.18 -10.92 21.92
C ALA A 151 3.76 -10.98 21.32
N SER A 152 3.61 -10.55 20.06
CA SER A 152 2.36 -10.64 19.29
C SER A 152 2.25 -11.91 18.46
N GLY A 153 3.17 -12.88 18.62
CA GLY A 153 3.18 -14.14 17.88
C GLY A 153 3.70 -14.06 16.44
N LEU A 154 4.33 -12.95 16.05
CA LEU A 154 4.93 -12.77 14.72
C LEU A 154 6.40 -13.16 14.76
N LYS A 155 6.83 -14.02 13.83
CA LYS A 155 8.18 -14.60 13.85
C LYS A 155 9.05 -14.03 12.73
N GLY A 156 10.22 -13.50 13.10
CA GLY A 156 11.10 -12.86 12.13
C GLY A 156 12.46 -12.48 12.65
N ARG A 157 13.20 -11.76 11.81
CA ARG A 157 14.54 -11.25 12.13
C ARG A 157 14.59 -9.73 11.99
N ALA A 158 15.45 -9.12 12.78
CA ALA A 158 15.78 -7.71 12.66
C ALA A 158 16.96 -7.53 11.70
N TYR A 159 16.95 -6.43 10.94
CA TYR A 159 17.97 -6.08 9.96
C TYR A 159 18.42 -4.65 10.16
N ALA A 160 19.69 -4.38 9.81
CA ALA A 160 20.32 -3.08 9.99
C ALA A 160 19.72 -1.94 9.17
N SER A 161 18.94 -2.25 8.11
CA SER A 161 18.24 -1.24 7.30
C SER A 161 17.08 -1.86 6.53
N VAL A 162 16.13 -1.02 6.08
CA VAL A 162 15.01 -1.47 5.23
C VAL A 162 15.52 -2.11 3.96
N ARG A 163 16.55 -1.53 3.34
CA ARG A 163 17.21 -2.10 2.15
C ARG A 163 17.78 -3.50 2.41
N ASN A 164 18.41 -3.73 3.56
CA ASN A 164 18.94 -5.04 3.92
C ASN A 164 17.82 -6.07 4.19
N ALA A 165 16.75 -5.66 4.89
CA ALA A 165 15.55 -6.48 5.08
C ALA A 165 14.91 -6.87 3.75
N PHE A 166 14.73 -5.91 2.84
CA PHE A 166 14.14 -6.14 1.53
C PHE A 166 15.01 -7.04 0.63
N ARG A 167 16.33 -6.85 0.62
CA ARG A 167 17.26 -7.77 -0.05
C ARG A 167 17.22 -9.17 0.55
N ALA A 168 17.08 -9.29 1.87
CA ALA A 168 16.95 -10.58 2.52
C ALA A 168 15.63 -11.27 2.12
N ALA A 169 14.49 -10.56 2.12
CA ALA A 169 13.22 -11.11 1.64
C ALA A 169 13.32 -11.62 0.21
N LYS A 170 13.86 -10.81 -0.72
CA LYS A 170 14.07 -11.20 -2.12
C LYS A 170 14.95 -12.43 -2.30
N ARG A 171 15.98 -12.62 -1.46
CA ARG A 171 16.86 -13.81 -1.53
C ARG A 171 16.21 -15.09 -1.02
N HIS A 172 15.24 -14.99 -0.12
CA HIS A 172 14.58 -16.16 0.48
C HIS A 172 13.26 -16.53 -0.19
N ALA A 173 12.67 -15.61 -0.95
CA ALA A 173 11.41 -15.83 -1.66
C ALA A 173 11.63 -16.68 -2.92
N ALA A 174 10.76 -17.68 -3.09
CA ALA A 174 10.59 -18.41 -4.34
C ALA A 174 9.71 -17.62 -5.32
N PRO A 175 9.68 -17.95 -6.61
CA PRO A 175 8.83 -17.26 -7.59
C PRO A 175 7.33 -17.26 -7.27
N GLU A 176 6.85 -18.26 -6.52
CA GLU A 176 5.43 -18.44 -6.12
C GLU A 176 5.10 -17.78 -4.76
N ASP A 177 6.08 -17.13 -4.13
CA ASP A 177 5.89 -16.39 -2.88
C ASP A 177 5.45 -14.93 -3.16
N VAL A 178 4.97 -14.27 -2.11
CA VAL A 178 4.66 -12.84 -2.11
C VAL A 178 5.58 -12.12 -1.14
N ILE A 179 6.10 -10.96 -1.54
CA ILE A 179 6.81 -10.03 -0.66
C ILE A 179 5.95 -8.78 -0.49
N PHE A 180 5.61 -8.44 0.75
CA PHE A 180 4.95 -7.20 1.11
C PHE A 180 5.92 -6.28 1.87
N VAL A 181 5.97 -5.01 1.49
CA VAL A 181 6.74 -3.96 2.18
C VAL A 181 5.80 -2.90 2.73
N GLY A 182 5.81 -2.65 4.04
CA GLY A 182 4.87 -1.68 4.63
C GLY A 182 5.11 -1.35 6.09
N GLY A 183 4.04 -0.88 6.75
CA GLY A 183 4.03 -0.41 8.14
C GLY A 183 4.31 1.09 8.30
N SER A 184 4.97 1.71 7.32
CA SER A 184 5.22 3.14 7.30
C SER A 184 5.54 3.63 5.89
N ILE A 185 5.11 4.84 5.58
CA ILE A 185 5.48 5.53 4.34
C ILE A 185 7.00 5.65 4.15
N PHE A 186 7.76 5.77 5.24
CA PHE A 186 9.23 5.89 5.17
C PHE A 186 9.90 4.58 4.78
N VAL A 187 9.36 3.43 5.21
CA VAL A 187 9.85 2.11 4.80
C VAL A 187 9.60 1.91 3.31
N VAL A 188 8.40 2.27 2.86
CA VAL A 188 8.04 2.22 1.43
C VAL A 188 8.95 3.12 0.61
N GLY A 189 9.21 4.35 1.07
CA GLY A 189 10.11 5.30 0.40
C GLY A 189 11.56 4.83 0.26
N GLU A 190 12.03 3.88 1.09
CA GLU A 190 13.40 3.35 0.98
C GLU A 190 13.56 2.22 -0.06
N VAL A 191 12.44 1.63 -0.51
CA VAL A 191 12.41 0.54 -1.51
C VAL A 191 11.87 0.97 -2.88
N LEU A 192 11.26 2.15 -2.96
CA LEU A 192 10.92 2.85 -4.21
C LEU A 192 12.15 3.63 -4.71
#